data_AF-A0A0P9CNF3-F1
#
_entry.id   AF-A0A0P9CNF3-F1
#
_cell.length_a   1.000
_cell.length_b   1.000
_cell.length_c   1.000
_cell.angle_alpha   90.00
_cell.angle_beta   90.00
_cell.angle_gamma   90.00
#
_symmetry.space_group_name_H-M   'P 1'
#
loop_
_entity.id
_entity.type
_entity.pdbx_description
1 polymer ?
#
loop_
_entity_poly.entity_id
_entity_poly.type
_entity_poly.pdbx_seq_one_letter_code
_entity_poly.pdbx_strand_id
1 'polypeptide(L)' 'LQPGDLDIQPLKFEHTFFCKTCGNIASTRSCPHTSEHHLVLSGTRVREMLRAGTLPPPEFTRPEVAQILIEAMRAA' A
#
# COMPACT_ATOMS: atom_id res chain seq x y z
N LEU A 1 29.91 0.87 -6.01
CA LEU A 1 29.24 0.49 -7.27
C LEU A 1 29.07 1.76 -8.09
N GLN A 2 29.71 1.85 -9.24
CA GLN A 2 29.52 2.89 -10.23
C GLN A 2 28.28 2.61 -11.09
N PRO A 3 27.68 3.64 -11.73
CA PRO A 3 26.62 3.42 -12.70
C PRO A 3 27.10 2.48 -13.82
N GLY A 4 26.40 1.36 -14.03
CA GLY A 4 26.77 0.33 -15.02
C GLY A 4 27.48 -0.92 -14.45
N ASP A 5 27.84 -0.94 -13.16
CA ASP A 5 28.42 -2.14 -12.51
C ASP A 5 27.42 -3.31 -12.37
N LEU A 6 26.12 -3.02 -12.55
CA LEU A 6 25.04 -4.00 -12.45
C LEU A 6 24.31 -4.05 -13.80
N ASP A 7 24.09 -5.26 -14.31
CA ASP A 7 23.21 -5.51 -15.47
C ASP A 7 21.73 -5.23 -15.15
N ILE A 8 21.41 -4.95 -13.88
CA ILE A 8 20.09 -4.54 -13.43
C ILE A 8 20.10 -3.06 -13.04
N GLN A 9 19.06 -2.33 -13.42
CA GLN A 9 18.87 -0.94 -13.02
C GLN A 9 17.90 -0.87 -11.83
N PRO A 10 18.35 -0.45 -10.63
CA PRO A 10 17.45 -0.23 -9.51
C PRO A 10 16.53 0.96 -9.78
N LEU A 11 15.23 0.77 -9.54
CA LEU A 11 14.23 1.84 -9.53
C LEU A 11 13.96 2.28 -8.09
N LYS A 12 14.29 3.53 -7.79
CA LYS A 12 14.08 4.12 -6.46
C LYS A 12 12.66 4.66 -6.36
N PHE A 13 11.83 3.98 -5.58
CA PHE A 13 10.46 4.42 -5.28
C PHE A 13 10.41 5.14 -3.94
N GLU A 14 9.52 6.12 -3.86
CA GLU A 14 9.15 6.80 -2.61
C GLU A 14 7.93 6.13 -1.99
N HIS A 15 7.58 6.55 -0.77
CA HIS A 15 6.38 6.07 -0.10
C HIS A 15 5.11 6.48 -0.87
N THR A 16 4.28 5.50 -1.21
CA THR A 16 3.01 5.73 -1.91
C THR A 16 1.83 5.78 -0.95
N PHE A 17 0.79 6.49 -1.34
CA PHE A 17 -0.45 6.64 -0.58
C PHE A 17 -1.64 6.71 -1.53
N PHE A 18 -2.84 6.45 -1.04
CA PHE A 18 -4.05 6.71 -1.82
C PHE A 18 -4.49 8.16 -1.60
N CYS A 19 -4.55 8.98 -2.66
CA CYS A 19 -5.07 10.33 -2.56
C CYS A 19 -6.57 10.34 -2.83
N LYS A 20 -7.37 10.76 -1.84
CA LYS A 20 -8.83 10.84 -1.94
C LYS A 20 -9.29 11.83 -3.00
N THR A 21 -8.52 12.90 -3.23
CA THR A 21 -8.84 13.91 -4.25
C THR A 21 -8.51 13.42 -5.66
N CYS A 22 -7.40 12.70 -5.83
CA CYS A 22 -7.04 12.12 -7.13
C CYS A 22 -7.82 10.83 -7.45
N GLY A 23 -8.34 10.15 -6.42
CA GLY A 23 -9.02 8.85 -6.56
C GLY A 23 -8.08 7.70 -6.94
N ASN A 24 -6.77 7.82 -6.70
CA ASN A 24 -5.78 6.82 -7.08
C ASN A 24 -4.58 6.74 -6.14
N ILE A 25 -3.74 5.72 -6.34
CA ILE A 25 -2.44 5.59 -5.68
C ILE A 25 -1.48 6.60 -6.28
N ALA A 26 -0.86 7.41 -5.42
CA ALA A 26 0.07 8.46 -5.79
C ALA A 26 1.27 8.48 -4.84
N SER A 27 2.24 9.34 -5.18
CA SER A 27 3.41 9.66 -4.36
C SER A 27 3.51 11.18 -4.22
N THR A 28 4.42 11.64 -3.36
CA THR A 28 4.81 13.06 -3.23
C THR A 28 5.28 13.69 -4.54
N ARG A 29 5.74 12.87 -5.52
CA ARG A 29 6.16 13.35 -6.84
C ARG A 29 5.02 13.48 -7.84
N SER A 30 3.93 12.73 -7.67
CA SER A 30 2.84 12.63 -8.64
C SER A 30 1.54 13.27 -8.17
N CYS A 31 1.44 13.66 -6.90
CA CYS A 31 0.28 14.31 -6.32
C CYS A 31 0.70 15.58 -5.56
N PRO A 32 0.10 16.75 -5.87
CA PRO A 32 0.41 18.00 -5.19
C PRO A 32 -0.40 18.22 -3.89
N HIS A 33 -1.33 17.31 -3.55
CA HIS A 33 -2.19 17.46 -2.37
C HIS A 33 -1.43 17.21 -1.07
N THR A 34 -1.93 17.81 0.01
CA THR A 34 -1.40 17.64 1.36
C THR A 34 -1.85 16.31 1.99
N SER A 35 -1.18 15.92 3.07
CA SER A 35 -1.45 14.67 3.80
C SER A 35 -2.89 14.50 4.30
N GLU A 36 -3.65 15.59 4.42
CA GLU A 36 -5.07 15.55 4.80
C GLU A 36 -5.93 14.78 3.79
N HIS A 37 -5.53 14.79 2.51
CA HIS A 37 -6.19 14.04 1.45
C HIS A 37 -5.61 12.63 1.27
N HIS A 38 -4.56 12.27 2.01
CA HIS A 38 -3.85 11.01 1.83
C HIS A 38 -4.36 9.96 2.81
N LEU A 39 -4.80 8.82 2.29
CA LEU A 39 -5.03 7.62 3.07
C LEU A 39 -3.72 6.81 3.09
N VAL A 40 -3.15 6.69 4.28
CA VAL A 40 -1.99 5.86 4.59
C VAL A 40 -2.38 4.87 5.67
N LEU A 41 -2.08 3.59 5.46
CA LEU A 41 -2.33 2.54 6.44
C LEU A 41 -1.03 1.80 6.73
N SER A 42 -0.64 1.73 8.01
CA SER A 42 0.57 1.00 8.40
C SER A 42 0.38 -0.50 8.21
N GLY A 43 1.44 -1.21 7.83
CA GLY A 43 1.38 -2.67 7.67
C GLY A 43 0.99 -3.40 8.95
N THR A 44 1.32 -2.85 10.13
CA THR A 44 0.86 -3.38 11.43
C THR A 44 -0.65 -3.28 11.54
N ARG A 45 -1.24 -2.12 11.23
CA ARG A 45 -2.70 -1.93 11.28
C ARG A 45 -3.43 -2.82 10.28
N VAL A 46 -2.89 -2.98 9.06
CA VAL A 46 -3.43 -3.91 8.06
C VAL A 46 -3.50 -5.32 8.62
N ARG A 47 -2.39 -5.82 9.20
CA ARG A 47 -2.35 -7.19 9.77
C ARG A 47 -3.27 -7.36 10.97
N GLU A 48 -3.41 -6.36 11.83
CA GLU A 48 -4.39 -6.38 12.93
C GLU A 48 -5.82 -6.54 12.40
N MET A 49 -6.20 -5.75 11.38
CA MET A 49 -7.52 -5.83 10.76
C MET A 49 -7.77 -7.21 10.14
N LEU A 50 -6.82 -7.72 9.37
CA LEU A 50 -6.93 -9.04 8.73
C LEU A 50 -7.05 -10.17 9.76
N ARG A 51 -6.25 -10.14 10.84
CA ARG A 51 -6.37 -11.13 11.93
C ARG A 51 -7.71 -11.05 12.66
N ALA A 52 -8.27 -9.84 12.81
CA ALA A 52 -9.61 -9.65 13.36
C ALA A 52 -10.72 -10.08 12.38
N GLY A 53 -10.39 -10.44 11.13
CA GLY A 53 -11.37 -10.74 10.08
C GLY A 53 -12.05 -9.50 9.50
N THR A 54 -11.51 -8.31 9.75
CA THR A 54 -12.03 -7.03 9.26
C THR A 54 -11.33 -6.68 7.95
N LEU A 55 -12.12 -6.33 6.93
CA LEU A 55 -11.58 -5.90 5.64
C LEU A 55 -10.93 -4.50 5.75
N PRO A 56 -9.68 -4.33 5.29
CA PRO A 56 -9.10 -3.00 5.09
C PRO A 56 -9.89 -2.18 4.05
N PRO A 57 -9.72 -0.85 4.02
CA PRO A 57 -10.37 -0.01 3.01
C PRO A 57 -10.08 -0.49 1.58
N PRO A 58 -11.07 -0.54 0.67
CA PRO A 58 -10.90 -1.01 -0.71
C PRO A 58 -9.93 -0.17 -1.54
N GLU A 59 -9.71 1.08 -1.14
CA GLU A 59 -8.72 2.00 -1.70
C GLU A 59 -7.28 1.51 -1.43
N PHE A 60 -7.08 0.72 -0.38
CA PHE A 60 -5.79 0.20 0.04
C PHE A 60 -5.62 -1.28 -0.30
N THR A 61 -6.57 -2.12 0.10
CA THR A 61 -6.54 -3.56 -0.19
C THR A 61 -7.78 -3.96 -0.97
N ARG A 62 -7.59 -4.64 -2.09
CA ARG A 62 -8.71 -5.19 -2.86
C ARG A 62 -9.48 -6.23 -2.02
N PRO A 63 -10.84 -6.18 -1.98
CA PRO A 63 -11.63 -7.07 -1.13
C PRO A 63 -11.34 -8.56 -1.34
N GLU A 64 -11.17 -8.99 -2.58
CA GLU A 64 -10.86 -10.37 -2.95
C GLU A 64 -9.51 -10.84 -2.38
N VAL A 65 -8.51 -9.95 -2.36
CA VAL A 65 -7.20 -10.24 -1.76
C VAL A 65 -7.30 -10.27 -0.24
N ALA A 66 -8.03 -9.32 0.36
CA ALA A 66 -8.23 -9.27 1.81
C ALA A 66 -8.92 -10.54 2.33
N GLN A 67 -9.92 -11.06 1.60
CA GLN A 67 -10.61 -12.30 1.96
C GLN A 67 -9.66 -13.50 1.99
N ILE A 68 -8.83 -13.68 0.95
CA ILE A 68 -7.82 -14.75 0.89
C ILE A 68 -6.84 -14.63 2.07
N LEU A 69 -6.39 -13.41 2.39
CA LEU A 69 -5.47 -13.19 3.49
C LEU A 69 -6.10 -13.48 4.86
N ILE A 70 -7.37 -13.11 5.06
CA ILE A 70 -8.11 -13.42 6.30
C ILE A 70 -8.25 -14.93 6.47
N GLU A 71 -8.63 -15.64 5.41
CA GLU A 71 -8.77 -17.10 5.42
C GLU A 71 -7.44 -17.78 5.77
N ALA A 72 -6.36 -17.38 5.09
CA ALA A 72 -5.02 -17.91 5.35
C ALA A 72 -4.56 -17.65 6.80
N MET A 73 -4.86 -16.48 7.37
CA MET A 73 -4.48 -16.13 8.75
C MET A 73 -5.30 -16.84 9.82
N ARG A 74 -6.49 -17.35 9.49
CA ARG A 74 -7.33 -18.15 10.40
C ARG A 74 -6.95 -19.63 10.40
N ALA A 75 -6.36 -20.11 9.31
CA ALA A 75 -5.90 -21.48 9.16
C ALA A 75 -4.52 -21.74 9.80
N ALA A 76 -3.80 -20.67 10.16
CA ALA A 76 -2.51 -20.69 10.84
C ALA A 76 -2.67 -20.60 12.37
#